data_AF-A0A3D1III2-F1
#
_entry.id   AF-A0A3D1III2-F1
#
_cell.length_a   1.000
_cell.length_b   1.000
_cell.length_c   1.000
_cell.angle_alpha   90.00
_cell.angle_beta   90.00
_cell.angle_gamma   90.00
#
_symmetry.space_group_name_H-M   'P 1'
#
loop_
_entity.id
_entity.type
_entity.pdbx_description
1 polymer ?
#
loop_
_entity_poly.entity_id
_entity_poly.type
_entity_poly.pdbx_seq_one_letter_code
_entity_poly.pdbx_strand_id
1 'polypeptide(L)'
;MSAMSSQEQVAIMVEWFNQQFEDPQNETPYNKDLGGYVYLWGGPFDASDQIQAEFSDAVDFDTMMLAVDRVQGDGTLEWAPTTGGDFYEHPEDDRVEAGEIVDGDGEWSPIIPDQAPVPPEPEARAEVIRRLDELEAIVQPLLDKFEAEAQAPPMMGHNNPPEELEIVQAVSRDEWRQVKAAIDEIRQQTQVEEPDIGSVEQSNNRLLAAATALAGWIQNRVNAAIDAGAAIGVAYGIANLEAARAALIGAAQAVQTWLASMHWPF
;
A
#
# COMPACT_ATOMS: atom_id res chain seq x y z
N MET A 1 53.65 -23.20 -9.79
CA MET A 1 52.65 -22.23 -10.26
C MET A 1 53.04 -20.92 -9.62
N SER A 2 53.46 -19.93 -10.41
CA SER A 2 53.88 -18.64 -9.85
C SER A 2 52.68 -18.02 -9.13
N ALA A 3 52.87 -17.62 -7.87
CA ALA A 3 51.88 -16.82 -7.18
C ALA A 3 51.67 -15.53 -7.99
N MET A 4 50.42 -15.20 -8.33
CA MET A 4 50.09 -13.93 -8.98
C MET A 4 50.63 -12.78 -8.13
N SER A 5 51.21 -11.78 -8.78
CA SER A 5 51.70 -10.59 -8.08
C SER A 5 50.53 -9.73 -7.59
N SER A 6 50.74 -8.95 -6.53
CA SER A 6 49.70 -8.05 -5.99
C SER A 6 49.17 -7.08 -7.05
N GLN A 7 49.99 -6.68 -8.02
CA GLN A 7 49.56 -5.81 -9.11
C GLN A 7 48.62 -6.52 -10.11
N GLU A 8 48.85 -7.80 -10.37
CA GLU A 8 47.95 -8.62 -11.19
C GLU A 8 46.63 -8.90 -10.45
N GLN A 9 46.68 -9.15 -9.14
CA GLN A 9 45.48 -9.30 -8.30
C GLN A 9 44.63 -8.02 -8.31
N VAL A 10 45.25 -6.85 -8.14
CA VAL A 10 44.55 -5.56 -8.23
C VAL A 10 43.92 -5.36 -9.60
N ALA A 11 44.64 -5.68 -10.70
CA ALA A 11 44.10 -5.53 -12.04
C ALA A 11 42.87 -6.41 -12.26
N ILE A 12 42.88 -7.65 -11.76
CA ILE A 12 41.75 -8.59 -11.85
C ILE A 12 40.55 -8.09 -11.04
N MET A 13 40.76 -7.61 -9.81
CA MET A 13 39.68 -7.06 -8.98
C MET A 13 39.04 -5.82 -9.62
N VAL A 14 39.86 -4.93 -10.20
CA VAL A 14 39.36 -3.74 -10.91
C VAL A 14 38.61 -4.14 -12.18
N GLU A 15 39.10 -5.11 -12.93
CA GLU A 15 38.44 -5.60 -14.13
C GLU A 15 37.11 -6.27 -13.81
N TRP A 16 37.08 -7.14 -12.79
CA TRP A 16 35.85 -7.72 -12.26
C TRP A 16 34.87 -6.64 -11.81
N PHE A 17 35.32 -5.66 -11.02
CA PHE A 17 34.45 -4.61 -10.51
C PHE A 17 33.81 -3.82 -11.65
N ASN A 18 34.57 -3.43 -12.68
CA ASN A 18 34.03 -2.71 -13.84
C ASN A 18 33.15 -3.57 -14.77
N GLN A 19 33.21 -4.90 -14.66
CA GLN A 19 32.26 -5.80 -15.33
C GLN A 19 30.95 -5.92 -14.56
N GLN A 20 30.97 -5.69 -13.25
CA GLN A 20 29.81 -5.84 -12.38
C GLN A 20 29.11 -4.50 -12.12
N PHE A 21 29.87 -3.42 -12.03
CA PHE A 21 29.39 -2.09 -11.65
C PHE A 21 29.92 -0.99 -12.59
N GLU A 22 29.15 0.09 -12.69
CA GLU A 22 29.46 1.27 -13.48
C GLU A 22 29.15 2.57 -12.74
N ASP A 23 29.72 3.67 -13.23
CA ASP A 23 29.39 5.01 -12.75
C ASP A 23 27.91 5.32 -13.04
N PRO A 24 27.12 5.75 -12.04
CA PRO A 24 25.70 6.05 -12.23
C PRO A 24 25.44 7.13 -13.28
N GLN A 25 26.44 7.97 -13.63
CA GLN A 25 26.34 8.92 -14.72
C GLN A 25 26.11 8.30 -16.10
N ASN A 26 26.40 7.01 -16.28
CA ASN A 26 26.29 6.34 -17.57
C ASN A 26 24.82 6.00 -17.88
N GLU A 27 24.25 5.00 -17.19
CA GLU A 27 22.89 4.53 -17.49
C GLU A 27 21.88 4.75 -16.35
N THR A 28 22.29 5.30 -15.20
CA THR A 28 21.37 5.51 -14.07
C THR A 28 20.54 6.80 -14.23
N PRO A 29 19.20 6.72 -14.17
CA PRO A 29 18.34 7.91 -14.28
C PRO A 29 18.63 8.96 -13.19
N TYR A 30 18.75 10.23 -13.59
CA TYR A 30 18.91 11.35 -12.66
C TYR A 30 17.59 12.11 -12.45
N ASN A 31 17.16 12.25 -11.20
CA ASN A 31 15.98 13.03 -10.84
C ASN A 31 16.39 14.39 -10.22
N LYS A 32 16.05 15.48 -10.91
CA LYS A 32 16.39 16.84 -10.51
C LYS A 32 15.64 17.33 -9.27
N ASP A 33 14.42 16.84 -9.05
CA ASP A 33 13.59 17.23 -7.91
C ASP A 33 14.06 16.55 -6.62
N LEU A 34 14.63 15.34 -6.74
CA LEU A 34 15.29 14.62 -5.64
C LEU A 34 16.76 14.99 -5.48
N GLY A 35 17.37 15.58 -6.51
CA GLY A 35 18.76 16.03 -6.50
C GLY A 35 19.80 14.90 -6.61
N GLY A 36 19.45 13.75 -7.16
CA GLY A 36 20.33 12.57 -7.19
C GLY A 36 19.96 11.51 -8.25
N TYR A 37 20.77 10.46 -8.32
CA TYR A 37 20.51 9.27 -9.14
C TYR A 37 19.46 8.38 -8.50
N VAL A 38 18.67 7.71 -9.34
CA VAL A 38 17.63 6.77 -8.93
C VAL A 38 18.05 5.37 -9.36
N TYR A 39 18.48 4.57 -8.38
CA TYR A 39 19.00 3.21 -8.57
C TYR A 39 17.85 2.20 -8.67
N LEU A 40 17.27 2.05 -9.87
CA LEU A 40 16.09 1.20 -10.10
C LEU A 40 16.42 -0.31 -10.10
N TRP A 41 17.67 -0.68 -10.32
CA TRP A 41 18.11 -2.06 -10.59
C TRP A 41 19.12 -2.58 -9.56
N GLY A 42 19.10 -1.99 -8.36
CA GLY A 42 20.06 -2.24 -7.27
C GLY A 42 21.03 -1.07 -7.07
N GLY A 43 21.50 -0.93 -5.82
CA GLY A 43 22.44 0.12 -5.39
C GLY A 43 21.81 1.21 -4.50
N PRO A 44 22.56 2.28 -4.16
CA PRO A 44 23.97 2.47 -4.48
C PRO A 44 24.87 1.45 -3.78
N PHE A 45 25.85 0.91 -4.51
CA PHE A 45 26.84 -0.02 -3.97
C PHE A 45 28.13 0.72 -3.60
N ASP A 46 28.74 0.28 -2.49
CA ASP A 46 30.06 0.73 -2.05
C ASP A 46 31.15 -0.22 -2.61
N ALA A 47 32.16 0.33 -3.28
CA ALA A 47 33.19 -0.48 -3.91
C ALA A 47 34.02 -1.29 -2.91
N SER A 48 34.22 -0.77 -1.69
CA SER A 48 34.93 -1.46 -0.62
C SER A 48 34.15 -2.68 -0.14
N ASP A 49 32.84 -2.53 0.06
CA ASP A 49 31.98 -3.63 0.50
C ASP A 49 31.93 -4.76 -0.55
N GLN A 50 31.74 -4.41 -1.83
CA GLN A 50 31.62 -5.42 -2.90
C GLN A 50 32.94 -6.15 -3.18
N ILE A 51 34.05 -5.43 -3.26
CA ILE A 51 35.37 -6.05 -3.50
C ILE A 51 35.75 -6.95 -2.31
N GLN A 52 35.48 -6.52 -1.08
CA GLN A 52 35.76 -7.36 0.09
C GLN A 52 34.88 -8.60 0.12
N ALA A 53 33.58 -8.48 -0.17
CA ALA A 53 32.66 -9.61 -0.16
C ALA A 53 33.09 -10.72 -1.15
N GLU A 54 33.59 -10.34 -2.33
CA GLU A 54 34.03 -11.31 -3.35
C GLU A 54 35.43 -11.87 -3.08
N PHE A 55 36.38 -11.04 -2.63
CA PHE A 55 37.80 -11.41 -2.62
C PHE A 55 38.41 -11.67 -1.24
N SER A 56 37.69 -11.45 -0.12
CA SER A 56 38.26 -11.57 1.24
C SER A 56 38.82 -12.95 1.56
N ASP A 57 38.32 -14.00 0.90
CA ASP A 57 38.76 -15.37 1.11
C ASP A 57 40.08 -15.71 0.39
N ALA A 58 40.48 -14.89 -0.60
CA ALA A 58 41.60 -15.17 -1.50
C ALA A 58 42.70 -14.09 -1.51
N VAL A 59 42.36 -12.84 -1.23
CA VAL A 59 43.25 -11.68 -1.33
C VAL A 59 43.30 -10.94 0.01
N ASP A 60 44.47 -10.42 0.38
CA ASP A 60 44.61 -9.66 1.62
C ASP A 60 43.95 -8.27 1.53
N PHE A 61 43.55 -7.76 2.70
CA PHE A 61 42.82 -6.49 2.81
C PHE A 61 43.57 -5.30 2.21
N ASP A 62 44.89 -5.19 2.42
CA ASP A 62 45.66 -4.06 1.91
C ASP A 62 45.69 -4.06 0.37
N THR A 63 45.82 -5.25 -0.25
CA THR A 63 45.75 -5.41 -1.71
C THR A 63 44.35 -5.12 -2.25
N MET A 64 43.27 -5.51 -1.54
CA MET A 64 41.89 -5.15 -1.91
C MET A 64 41.66 -3.63 -1.87
N MET A 65 42.16 -2.95 -0.83
CA MET A 65 42.03 -1.50 -0.72
C MET A 65 42.75 -0.75 -1.83
N LEU A 66 43.86 -1.27 -2.37
CA LEU A 66 44.51 -0.72 -3.56
C LEU A 66 43.63 -0.81 -4.81
N ALA A 67 42.79 -1.84 -4.93
CA ALA A 67 41.82 -1.96 -6.01
C ALA A 67 40.65 -0.99 -5.83
N VAL A 68 40.16 -0.83 -4.59
CA VAL A 68 39.11 0.16 -4.25
C VAL A 68 39.58 1.58 -4.59
N ASP A 69 40.79 1.95 -4.17
CA ASP A 69 41.39 3.26 -4.50
C ASP A 69 41.54 3.47 -6.01
N ARG A 70 41.77 2.39 -6.76
CA ARG A 70 41.92 2.44 -8.22
C ARG A 70 40.58 2.65 -8.92
N VAL A 71 39.54 1.97 -8.45
CA VAL A 71 38.16 2.07 -8.95
C VAL A 71 37.58 3.45 -8.65
N GLN A 72 37.73 3.93 -7.41
CA GLN A 72 37.17 5.22 -6.96
C GLN A 72 38.07 6.43 -7.26
N GLY A 73 39.12 6.24 -8.05
CA GLY A 73 40.14 7.27 -8.30
C GLY A 73 39.64 8.48 -9.07
N ASP A 74 38.48 8.38 -9.72
CA ASP A 74 37.76 9.47 -10.40
C ASP A 74 36.82 10.25 -9.47
N GLY A 75 36.65 9.79 -8.23
CA GLY A 75 35.78 10.40 -7.22
C GLY A 75 34.39 9.77 -7.12
N THR A 76 34.12 8.70 -7.87
CA THR A 76 32.85 7.96 -7.79
C THR A 76 32.87 7.01 -6.60
N LEU A 77 31.90 7.20 -5.69
CA LEU A 77 31.77 6.42 -4.45
C LEU A 77 30.50 5.58 -4.40
N GLU A 78 29.48 5.97 -5.17
CA GLU A 78 28.21 5.27 -5.26
C GLU A 78 28.10 4.64 -6.64
N TRP A 79 28.04 3.31 -6.68
CA TRP A 79 28.11 2.55 -7.92
C TRP A 79 26.76 1.92 -8.25
N ALA A 80 26.42 1.93 -9.53
CA ALA A 80 25.27 1.21 -10.08
C ALA A 80 25.74 -0.14 -10.65
N PRO A 81 24.90 -1.19 -10.66
CA PRO A 81 25.23 -2.43 -11.32
C PRO A 81 25.16 -2.26 -12.84
N THR A 82 26.03 -2.96 -13.58
CA THR A 82 25.93 -3.03 -15.04
C THR A 82 24.81 -3.98 -15.45
N THR A 83 24.17 -3.75 -16.59
CA THR A 83 23.06 -4.58 -17.09
C THR A 83 23.39 -6.06 -17.35
N GLY A 84 24.68 -6.43 -17.32
CA GLY A 84 25.16 -7.81 -17.51
C GLY A 84 25.89 -8.38 -16.30
N GLY A 85 25.89 -7.67 -15.16
CA GLY A 85 26.50 -8.12 -13.91
C GLY A 85 25.54 -8.91 -13.03
N ASP A 86 26.08 -9.71 -12.13
CA ASP A 86 25.36 -10.57 -11.19
C ASP A 86 24.57 -9.77 -10.14
N PHE A 87 24.90 -8.48 -9.98
CA PHE A 87 24.28 -7.55 -9.05
C PHE A 87 23.15 -6.72 -9.67
N TYR A 88 22.88 -6.91 -10.97
CA TYR A 88 21.76 -6.28 -11.63
C TYR A 88 20.48 -7.01 -11.25
N GLU A 89 19.63 -6.34 -10.48
CA GLU A 89 18.31 -6.88 -10.16
C GLU A 89 17.44 -6.84 -11.42
N HIS A 90 17.49 -7.92 -12.20
CA HIS A 90 16.51 -8.17 -13.25
C HIS A 90 15.18 -8.52 -12.56
N PRO A 91 14.09 -7.77 -12.77
CA PRO A 91 12.77 -8.14 -12.23
C PRO A 91 12.19 -9.45 -12.81
N GLU A 92 12.96 -10.20 -13.62
CA GLU A 92 12.49 -11.29 -14.47
C GLU A 92 13.17 -12.66 -14.27
N ASP A 93 14.32 -12.79 -13.60
CA ASP A 93 15.08 -14.07 -13.61
C ASP A 93 14.53 -15.16 -12.66
N ASP A 94 13.65 -14.80 -11.70
CA ASP A 94 12.89 -15.78 -10.91
C ASP A 94 11.51 -16.11 -11.50
N ARG A 95 11.08 -15.45 -12.59
CA ARG A 95 9.66 -15.47 -13.04
C ARG A 95 9.45 -16.23 -14.36
N VAL A 96 10.48 -16.34 -15.21
CA VAL A 96 10.36 -16.98 -16.52
C VAL A 96 10.58 -18.49 -16.54
N GLU A 97 11.38 -19.07 -15.62
CA GLU A 97 11.52 -20.53 -15.53
C GLU A 97 10.23 -21.22 -15.02
N ALA A 98 9.35 -20.45 -14.35
CA ALA A 98 8.02 -20.87 -13.90
C ALA A 98 6.90 -20.64 -14.93
N GLY A 99 7.18 -20.02 -16.08
CA GLY A 99 6.18 -19.73 -17.11
C GLY A 99 5.19 -18.61 -16.75
N GLU A 100 5.58 -17.69 -15.88
CA GLU A 100 4.74 -16.57 -15.44
C GLU A 100 4.90 -15.38 -16.40
N ILE A 101 3.81 -14.98 -17.07
CA ILE A 101 3.77 -13.75 -17.87
C ILE A 101 3.52 -12.59 -16.92
N VAL A 102 4.40 -11.58 -16.96
CA VAL A 102 4.35 -10.39 -16.10
C VAL A 102 4.13 -9.17 -17.00
N ASP A 103 2.96 -8.55 -16.90
CA ASP A 103 2.78 -7.19 -17.39
C ASP A 103 3.37 -6.21 -16.37
N GLY A 104 4.33 -5.42 -16.84
CA GLY A 104 5.09 -4.51 -16.00
C GLY A 104 4.32 -3.26 -15.64
N ASP A 105 3.92 -3.14 -14.37
CA ASP A 105 3.96 -1.86 -13.63
C ASP A 105 3.88 -1.97 -12.09
N GLY A 106 3.74 -3.15 -11.48
CA GLY A 106 4.24 -3.44 -10.12
C GLY A 106 3.74 -2.59 -8.94
N GLU A 107 2.79 -1.67 -9.11
CA GLU A 107 2.32 -0.79 -8.02
C GLU A 107 1.12 -1.35 -7.25
N TRP A 108 0.53 -2.44 -7.72
CA TRP A 108 -0.42 -3.25 -6.97
C TRP A 108 -0.12 -4.69 -7.31
N SER A 109 -0.02 -5.59 -6.31
CA SER A 109 -0.34 -6.99 -6.64
C SER A 109 -1.70 -6.95 -7.33
N PRO A 110 -1.90 -7.54 -8.53
CA PRO A 110 -3.25 -7.89 -8.88
C PRO A 110 -3.69 -8.73 -7.68
N ILE A 111 -4.73 -8.25 -6.98
CA ILE A 111 -5.56 -9.16 -6.23
C ILE A 111 -6.06 -10.08 -7.34
N ILE A 112 -5.33 -11.15 -7.63
CA ILE A 112 -5.96 -12.38 -8.04
C ILE A 112 -6.52 -12.80 -6.70
N PRO A 113 -7.80 -12.45 -6.37
CA PRO A 113 -8.42 -13.23 -5.33
C PRO A 113 -8.23 -14.64 -5.86
N ASP A 114 -7.70 -15.54 -5.03
CA ASP A 114 -7.91 -16.97 -5.25
C ASP A 114 -9.31 -17.06 -5.86
N GLN A 115 -9.43 -17.33 -7.16
CA GLN A 115 -10.72 -17.21 -7.86
C GLN A 115 -11.46 -18.46 -7.43
N ALA A 116 -11.83 -18.49 -6.15
CA ALA A 116 -13.10 -19.00 -5.72
C ALA A 116 -14.06 -18.57 -6.84
N PRO A 117 -14.64 -19.53 -7.57
CA PRO A 117 -15.44 -19.24 -8.73
C PRO A 117 -16.41 -18.13 -8.36
N VAL A 118 -16.43 -17.04 -9.16
CA VAL A 118 -17.30 -15.90 -8.89
C VAL A 118 -18.70 -16.48 -8.66
N PRO A 119 -19.28 -16.29 -7.47
CA PRO A 119 -20.55 -16.92 -7.14
C PRO A 119 -21.58 -16.46 -8.17
N PRO A 120 -22.53 -17.33 -8.55
CA PRO A 120 -23.55 -16.98 -9.52
C PRO A 120 -24.30 -15.72 -9.04
N GLU A 121 -24.75 -14.90 -9.99
CA GLU A 121 -25.37 -13.59 -9.73
C GLU A 121 -26.38 -13.57 -8.56
N PRO A 122 -27.28 -14.56 -8.40
CA PRO A 122 -28.22 -14.57 -7.27
C PRO A 122 -27.55 -14.72 -5.91
N GLU A 123 -26.46 -15.50 -5.82
CA GLU A 123 -25.68 -15.68 -4.60
C GLU A 123 -24.85 -14.44 -4.29
N ALA A 124 -24.23 -13.83 -5.31
CA ALA A 124 -23.49 -12.58 -5.16
C ALA A 124 -24.39 -11.42 -4.72
N ARG A 125 -25.61 -11.33 -5.27
CA ARG A 125 -26.64 -10.36 -4.86
C ARG A 125 -27.07 -10.58 -3.40
N ALA A 126 -27.27 -11.82 -2.98
CA ALA A 126 -27.61 -12.14 -1.59
C ALA A 126 -26.49 -11.77 -0.62
N GLU A 127 -25.23 -11.96 -1.02
CA GLU A 127 -24.07 -11.56 -0.21
C GLU A 127 -23.95 -10.04 -0.08
N VAL A 128 -24.23 -9.27 -1.15
CA VAL A 128 -24.32 -7.80 -1.05
C VAL A 128 -25.34 -7.38 0.00
N ILE A 129 -26.56 -7.92 -0.06
CA ILE A 129 -27.63 -7.60 0.90
C ILE A 129 -27.17 -7.90 2.34
N ARG A 130 -26.55 -9.07 2.55
CA ARG A 130 -26.04 -9.48 3.86
C ARG A 130 -24.99 -8.51 4.41
N ARG A 131 -24.05 -8.06 3.57
CA ARG A 131 -23.00 -7.10 3.97
C ARG A 131 -23.55 -5.70 4.21
N LEU A 132 -24.54 -5.29 3.44
CA LEU A 132 -25.24 -4.03 3.68
C LEU A 132 -25.99 -4.05 5.02
N ASP A 133 -26.63 -5.17 5.39
CA ASP A 133 -27.28 -5.32 6.70
C ASP A 133 -26.27 -5.23 7.86
N GLU A 134 -25.09 -5.86 7.72
CA GLU A 134 -24.01 -5.76 8.71
C GLU A 134 -23.50 -4.32 8.86
N LEU A 135 -23.29 -3.63 7.74
CA LEU A 135 -22.83 -2.25 7.72
C LEU A 135 -23.89 -1.30 8.31
N GLU A 136 -25.16 -1.49 7.95
CA GLU A 136 -26.27 -0.68 8.46
C GLU A 136 -26.45 -0.86 9.97
N ALA A 137 -26.26 -2.08 10.50
CA ALA A 137 -26.29 -2.33 11.94
C ALA A 137 -25.21 -1.55 12.72
N ILE A 138 -24.10 -1.17 12.06
CA ILE A 138 -23.03 -0.33 12.64
C ILE A 138 -23.34 1.15 12.45
N VAL A 139 -23.86 1.55 11.29
CA VAL A 139 -24.08 2.97 10.92
C VAL A 139 -25.34 3.54 11.58
N GLN A 140 -26.45 2.79 11.63
CA GLN A 140 -27.74 3.28 12.10
C GLN A 140 -27.71 3.78 13.56
N PRO A 141 -27.12 3.06 14.53
CA PRO A 141 -27.04 3.56 15.91
C PRO A 141 -26.23 4.85 16.08
N LEU A 142 -25.32 5.15 15.14
CA LEU A 142 -24.55 6.39 15.15
C LEU A 142 -25.39 7.57 14.68
N LEU A 143 -26.14 7.37 13.59
CA LEU A 143 -27.05 8.37 13.07
C LEU A 143 -28.14 8.70 14.10
N ASP A 144 -28.72 7.68 14.74
CA ASP A 144 -29.75 7.87 15.78
C ASP A 144 -29.21 8.70 16.97
N LYS A 145 -27.94 8.50 17.35
CA LYS A 145 -27.29 9.31 18.40
C LYS A 145 -27.08 10.76 17.95
N PHE A 146 -26.60 10.97 16.72
CA PHE A 146 -26.43 12.32 16.19
C PHE A 146 -27.75 13.08 16.11
N GLU A 147 -28.84 12.40 15.76
CA GLU A 147 -30.19 12.97 15.74
C GLU A 147 -30.72 13.27 17.14
N ALA A 148 -30.52 12.36 18.10
CA ALA A 148 -30.91 12.57 19.49
C ALA A 148 -30.17 13.76 20.14
N GLU A 149 -28.87 13.92 19.86
CA GLU A 149 -28.07 15.08 20.31
C GLU A 149 -28.58 16.39 19.70
N ALA A 150 -28.94 16.38 18.41
CA ALA A 150 -29.47 17.56 17.73
C ALA A 150 -30.85 17.99 18.25
N GLN A 151 -31.65 17.05 18.78
CA GLN A 151 -33.00 17.30 19.28
C GLN A 151 -33.08 17.53 20.80
N ALA A 152 -31.96 17.40 21.53
CA ALA A 152 -31.94 17.60 22.97
C ALA A 152 -32.31 19.06 23.33
N PRO A 153 -33.30 19.31 24.20
CA PRO A 153 -33.62 20.67 24.63
C PRO A 153 -32.42 21.28 25.36
N PRO A 154 -32.14 22.59 25.19
CA PRO A 154 -31.06 23.26 25.90
C PRO A 154 -31.37 23.29 27.40
N MET A 155 -30.86 22.30 28.15
CA MET A 155 -31.10 22.18 29.59
C MET A 155 -30.10 23.06 30.34
N MET A 156 -30.64 24.04 31.06
CA MET A 156 -29.93 24.93 31.97
C MET A 156 -29.27 24.14 33.12
N GLY A 157 -27.96 24.23 33.27
CA GLY A 157 -27.27 24.02 34.56
C GLY A 157 -26.14 22.98 34.61
N HIS A 158 -24.89 23.47 34.53
CA HIS A 158 -23.68 22.95 35.19
C HIS A 158 -23.28 21.48 34.96
N ASN A 159 -22.61 21.23 33.83
CA ASN A 159 -21.16 21.06 33.81
C ASN A 159 -20.69 21.42 32.40
N ASN A 160 -20.14 22.62 32.24
CA ASN A 160 -19.43 22.96 31.02
C ASN A 160 -18.27 21.96 30.93
N PRO A 161 -18.33 20.92 30.06
CA PRO A 161 -17.12 20.14 29.82
C PRO A 161 -16.10 21.16 29.32
N PRO A 162 -14.82 21.07 29.72
CA PRO A 162 -13.82 21.98 29.17
C PRO A 162 -13.93 21.95 27.65
N GLU A 163 -13.89 23.15 27.07
CA GLU A 163 -13.83 23.49 25.65
C GLU A 163 -13.92 22.28 24.74
N GLU A 164 -15.03 22.17 23.99
CA GLU A 164 -15.09 21.52 22.68
C GLU A 164 -13.89 20.61 22.49
N LEU A 165 -13.91 19.44 23.15
CA LEU A 165 -13.14 18.34 22.61
C LEU A 165 -13.81 18.17 21.25
N GLU A 166 -13.28 18.84 20.24
CA GLU A 166 -13.22 18.33 18.88
C GLU A 166 -12.73 16.90 19.07
N ILE A 167 -13.65 16.00 19.38
CA ILE A 167 -13.48 14.60 19.10
C ILE A 167 -13.36 14.68 17.59
N VAL A 168 -12.12 14.77 17.12
CA VAL A 168 -11.78 14.86 15.72
C VAL A 168 -12.50 13.67 15.11
N GLN A 169 -13.65 13.92 14.48
CA GLN A 169 -14.49 12.86 13.95
C GLN A 169 -13.78 12.37 12.69
N ALA A 170 -13.33 11.11 12.69
CA ALA A 170 -12.65 10.49 11.55
C ALA A 170 -13.42 10.63 10.25
N VAL A 171 -14.75 10.50 10.39
CA VAL A 171 -15.77 10.66 9.37
C VAL A 171 -16.80 11.59 9.96
N SER A 172 -17.05 12.70 9.27
CA SER A 172 -18.01 13.72 9.65
C SER A 172 -19.43 13.17 9.67
N ARG A 173 -20.31 13.85 10.42
CA ARG A 173 -21.75 13.50 10.46
C ARG A 173 -22.38 13.47 9.06
N ASP A 174 -21.96 14.37 8.18
CA ASP A 174 -22.46 14.43 6.80
C ASP A 174 -21.94 13.28 5.94
N GLU A 175 -20.70 12.84 6.14
CA GLU A 175 -20.16 11.66 5.46
C GLU A 175 -20.87 10.38 5.92
N TRP A 176 -21.20 10.23 7.21
CA TRP A 176 -22.01 9.10 7.68
C TRP A 176 -23.42 9.07 7.08
N ARG A 177 -24.04 10.25 6.86
CA ARG A 177 -25.31 10.34 6.13
C ARG A 177 -25.16 9.94 4.66
N GLN A 178 -24.05 10.33 4.02
CA GLN A 178 -23.75 9.93 2.64
C GLN A 178 -23.50 8.42 2.52
N VAL A 179 -22.85 7.80 3.52
CA VAL A 179 -22.70 6.34 3.61
C VAL A 179 -24.07 5.67 3.69
N LYS A 180 -24.98 6.16 4.54
CA LYS A 180 -26.35 5.62 4.62
C LYS A 180 -27.11 5.76 3.30
N ALA A 181 -27.00 6.91 2.63
CA ALA A 181 -27.61 7.11 1.32
C ALA A 181 -27.03 6.15 0.26
N ALA A 182 -25.73 5.87 0.30
CA ALA A 182 -25.09 4.89 -0.59
C ALA A 182 -25.55 3.46 -0.31
N ILE A 183 -25.72 3.07 0.97
CA ILE A 183 -26.30 1.77 1.36
C ILE A 183 -27.71 1.61 0.79
N ASP A 184 -28.56 2.63 0.93
CA ASP A 184 -29.94 2.60 0.46
C ASP A 184 -30.02 2.52 -1.07
N GLU A 185 -29.17 3.26 -1.77
CA GLU A 185 -29.05 3.21 -3.24
C GLU A 185 -28.64 1.80 -3.70
N ILE A 186 -27.57 1.23 -3.16
CA ILE A 186 -27.11 -0.12 -3.55
C ILE A 186 -28.19 -1.16 -3.24
N ARG A 187 -28.88 -1.04 -2.10
CA ARG A 187 -30.00 -1.92 -1.73
C ARG A 187 -31.18 -1.80 -2.70
N GLN A 188 -31.45 -0.61 -3.23
CA GLN A 188 -32.49 -0.43 -4.24
C GLN A 188 -32.07 -1.11 -5.55
N GLN A 189 -30.83 -0.94 -5.97
CA GLN A 189 -30.30 -1.53 -7.20
C GLN A 189 -30.27 -3.06 -7.14
N THR A 190 -30.06 -3.67 -5.96
CA THR A 190 -30.16 -5.12 -5.78
C THR A 190 -31.59 -5.68 -5.86
N GLN A 191 -32.63 -4.83 -5.94
CA GLN A 191 -34.02 -5.28 -6.13
C GLN A 191 -34.47 -5.21 -7.59
N VAL A 192 -33.71 -4.54 -8.46
CA VAL A 192 -34.05 -4.37 -9.87
C VAL A 192 -33.43 -5.51 -10.69
N GLU A 193 -34.12 -5.97 -11.74
CA GLU A 193 -33.60 -6.99 -12.67
C GLU A 193 -32.39 -6.47 -13.45
N GLU A 194 -32.41 -5.20 -13.85
CA GLU A 194 -31.32 -4.49 -14.53
C GLU A 194 -30.87 -3.31 -13.66
N PRO A 195 -29.81 -3.47 -12.84
CA PRO A 195 -29.28 -2.39 -12.01
C PRO A 195 -28.54 -1.34 -12.85
N ASP A 196 -28.60 -0.09 -12.41
CA ASP A 196 -27.78 1.00 -12.97
C ASP A 196 -26.35 0.89 -12.43
N ILE A 197 -25.46 0.34 -13.26
CA ILE A 197 -24.05 0.10 -12.91
C ILE A 197 -23.34 1.38 -12.49
N GLY A 198 -23.59 2.50 -13.18
CA GLY A 198 -22.93 3.77 -12.86
C GLY A 198 -23.32 4.29 -11.48
N SER A 199 -24.59 4.13 -11.11
CA SER A 199 -25.11 4.49 -9.78
C SER A 199 -24.61 3.54 -8.68
N VAL A 200 -24.50 2.24 -8.97
CA VAL A 200 -23.93 1.24 -8.05
C VAL A 200 -22.45 1.50 -7.79
N GLU A 201 -21.64 1.73 -8.83
CA GLU A 201 -20.21 2.03 -8.71
C GLU A 201 -19.97 3.34 -7.97
N GLN A 202 -20.75 4.38 -8.27
CA GLN A 202 -20.65 5.66 -7.57
C GLN A 202 -20.93 5.50 -6.07
N SER A 203 -21.98 4.74 -5.72
CA SER A 203 -22.32 4.47 -4.32
C SER A 203 -21.25 3.59 -3.64
N ASN A 204 -20.69 2.63 -4.36
CA ASN A 204 -19.59 1.79 -3.87
C ASN A 204 -18.33 2.60 -3.54
N ASN A 205 -17.98 3.56 -4.41
CA ASN A 205 -16.84 4.45 -4.21
C ASN A 205 -16.99 5.33 -2.97
N ARG A 206 -18.23 5.70 -2.59
CA ARG A 206 -18.49 6.43 -1.33
C ARG A 206 -18.20 5.57 -0.10
N LEU A 207 -18.51 4.27 -0.14
CA LEU A 207 -18.18 3.34 0.95
C LEU A 207 -16.66 3.21 1.13
N LEU A 208 -15.91 3.11 0.01
CA LEU A 208 -14.45 3.06 0.03
C LEU A 208 -13.84 4.36 0.56
N ALA A 209 -14.35 5.52 0.13
CA ALA A 209 -13.89 6.82 0.63
C ALA A 209 -14.05 6.95 2.15
N ALA A 210 -15.19 6.51 2.69
CA ALA A 210 -15.42 6.48 4.14
C ALA A 210 -14.47 5.52 4.88
N ALA A 211 -14.17 4.34 4.30
CA ALA A 211 -13.20 3.40 4.87
C ALA A 211 -11.77 3.98 4.91
N THR A 212 -11.36 4.72 3.87
CA THR A 212 -10.05 5.38 3.78
C THR A 212 -9.95 6.53 4.78
N ALA A 213 -11.00 7.34 4.92
CA ALA A 213 -11.06 8.40 5.93
C ALA A 213 -10.91 7.83 7.35
N LEU A 214 -11.60 6.73 7.67
CA LEU A 214 -11.43 6.01 8.93
C LEU A 214 -10.01 5.51 9.13
N ALA A 215 -9.39 4.91 8.10
CA ALA A 215 -8.03 4.41 8.17
C ALA A 215 -7.00 5.50 8.47
N GLY A 216 -7.06 6.62 7.73
CA GLY A 216 -6.16 7.75 7.90
C GLY A 216 -6.29 8.38 9.28
N TRP A 217 -7.51 8.46 9.82
CA TRP A 217 -7.72 8.94 11.17
C TRP A 217 -7.16 7.99 12.24
N ILE A 218 -7.38 6.67 12.11
CA ILE A 218 -6.84 5.65 13.05
C ILE A 218 -5.31 5.75 13.07
N GLN A 219 -4.67 5.82 11.90
CA GLN A 219 -3.21 5.93 11.76
C GLN A 219 -2.66 7.22 12.38
N ASN A 220 -3.29 8.36 12.11
CA ASN A 220 -2.90 9.64 12.70
C ASN A 220 -3.02 9.64 14.23
N ARG A 221 -3.98 8.90 14.77
CA ARG A 221 -4.19 8.80 16.22
C ARG A 221 -3.21 7.85 16.91
N VAL A 222 -2.81 6.76 16.24
CA VAL A 222 -1.73 5.86 16.70
C VAL A 222 -0.39 6.60 16.73
N ASN A 223 -0.08 7.37 15.68
CA ASN A 223 1.14 8.19 15.60
C ASN A 223 1.21 9.27 16.69
N ALA A 224 0.06 9.72 17.21
CA ALA A 224 -0.02 10.70 18.30
C ALA A 224 0.26 10.11 19.69
N ALA A 225 0.58 8.80 19.81
CA ALA A 225 0.92 8.09 21.06
C ALA A 225 -0.07 8.34 22.21
N ILE A 226 -1.37 8.38 21.91
CA ILE A 226 -2.41 8.40 22.93
C ILE A 226 -2.86 6.96 23.16
N ASP A 227 -2.71 6.45 24.40
CA ASP A 227 -3.24 5.16 24.89
C ASP A 227 -4.78 5.14 24.91
N ALA A 228 -5.42 5.40 23.77
CA ALA A 228 -6.84 5.72 23.66
C ALA A 228 -7.63 4.82 22.72
N GLY A 229 -7.12 3.62 22.43
CA GLY A 229 -7.90 2.59 21.72
C GLY A 229 -9.20 2.23 22.47
N ALA A 230 -9.16 2.17 23.81
CA ALA A 230 -10.31 1.80 24.64
C ALA A 230 -11.23 2.98 25.01
N ALA A 231 -10.68 4.18 25.22
CA ALA A 231 -11.44 5.34 25.68
C ALA A 231 -12.23 6.04 24.54
N ILE A 232 -11.77 5.93 23.29
CA ILE A 232 -12.37 6.66 22.16
C ILE A 232 -13.44 5.86 21.43
N GLY A 233 -13.37 4.53 21.37
CA GLY A 233 -14.48 3.69 20.86
C GLY A 233 -15.79 3.92 21.64
N VAL A 234 -15.67 4.20 22.95
CA VAL A 234 -16.79 4.59 23.81
C VAL A 234 -17.40 5.95 23.40
N ALA A 235 -16.58 6.90 22.94
CA ALA A 235 -17.02 8.25 22.55
C ALA A 235 -17.76 8.29 21.20
N TYR A 236 -17.40 7.41 20.26
CA TYR A 236 -18.16 7.25 19.01
C TYR A 236 -19.39 6.37 19.18
N GLY A 237 -19.49 5.60 20.25
CA GLY A 237 -20.54 4.59 20.36
C GLY A 237 -20.39 3.42 19.39
N ILE A 238 -19.28 3.35 18.65
CA ILE A 238 -18.81 2.18 17.92
C ILE A 238 -17.83 1.49 18.84
N ALA A 239 -18.22 0.33 19.37
CA ALA A 239 -17.35 -0.45 20.24
C ALA A 239 -16.00 -0.82 19.57
N ASN A 240 -15.94 -0.77 18.25
CA ASN A 240 -14.76 -1.11 17.47
C ASN A 240 -14.71 -0.37 16.10
N LEU A 241 -13.88 0.68 15.99
CA LEU A 241 -13.69 1.44 14.73
C LEU A 241 -13.07 0.59 13.61
N GLU A 242 -12.25 -0.40 13.95
CA GLU A 242 -11.75 -1.39 12.99
C GLU A 242 -12.88 -2.25 12.42
N ALA A 243 -13.90 -2.58 13.23
CA ALA A 243 -15.05 -3.33 12.74
C ALA A 243 -15.90 -2.50 11.76
N ALA A 244 -16.05 -1.19 11.98
CA ALA A 244 -16.72 -0.30 11.05
C ALA A 244 -15.95 -0.18 9.72
N ARG A 245 -14.63 -0.03 9.79
CA ARG A 245 -13.75 -0.04 8.61
C ARG A 245 -13.84 -1.37 7.84
N ALA A 246 -13.76 -2.50 8.54
CA ALA A 246 -13.87 -3.82 7.94
C ALA A 246 -15.24 -4.06 7.29
N ALA A 247 -16.33 -3.59 7.90
CA ALA A 247 -17.68 -3.69 7.34
C ALA A 247 -17.83 -2.86 6.05
N LEU A 248 -17.29 -1.64 6.01
CA LEU A 248 -17.29 -0.80 4.80
C LEU A 248 -16.53 -1.46 3.66
N ILE A 249 -15.33 -1.99 3.93
CA ILE A 249 -14.52 -2.70 2.93
C ILE A 249 -15.23 -3.97 2.47
N GLY A 250 -15.80 -4.75 3.39
CA GLY A 250 -16.51 -6.00 3.06
C GLY A 250 -17.77 -5.78 2.23
N ALA A 251 -18.53 -4.71 2.50
CA ALA A 251 -19.66 -4.31 1.67
C ALA A 251 -19.20 -3.90 0.26
N ALA A 252 -18.12 -3.12 0.18
CA ALA A 252 -17.61 -2.65 -1.11
C ALA A 252 -17.04 -3.79 -1.99
N GLN A 253 -16.42 -4.78 -1.36
CA GLN A 253 -15.96 -5.99 -2.03
C GLN A 253 -17.12 -6.84 -2.53
N ALA A 254 -18.16 -7.04 -1.71
CA ALA A 254 -19.34 -7.81 -2.13
C ALA A 254 -20.04 -7.17 -3.34
N VAL A 255 -20.13 -5.84 -3.39
CA VAL A 255 -20.68 -5.11 -4.55
C VAL A 255 -19.86 -5.36 -5.80
N GLN A 256 -18.52 -5.31 -5.71
CA GLN A 256 -17.65 -5.62 -6.85
C GLN A 256 -17.82 -7.07 -7.33
N THR A 257 -17.94 -8.03 -6.40
CA THR A 257 -18.20 -9.44 -6.75
C THR A 257 -19.56 -9.60 -7.45
N TRP A 258 -20.60 -8.89 -6.99
CA TRP A 258 -21.90 -8.89 -7.66
C TRP A 258 -21.83 -8.29 -9.06
N LEU A 259 -21.15 -7.16 -9.23
CA LEU A 259 -20.89 -6.58 -10.55
C LEU A 259 -20.15 -7.57 -11.47
N ALA A 260 -19.11 -8.24 -10.97
CA ALA A 260 -18.35 -9.24 -11.73
C ALA A 260 -19.14 -10.51 -12.08
N SER A 261 -20.19 -10.84 -11.31
CA SER A 261 -21.05 -12.01 -11.54
C SER A 261 -22.11 -11.83 -12.63
N MET A 262 -22.38 -10.58 -13.03
CA MET A 262 -23.34 -10.26 -14.08
C MET A 262 -22.75 -10.57 -15.46
N HIS A 263 -23.49 -11.35 -16.26
CA HIS A 263 -23.07 -11.73 -17.61
C HIS A 263 -23.41 -10.61 -18.61
N TRP A 264 -22.41 -10.13 -19.34
CA TRP A 264 -22.55 -9.00 -20.27
C TRP A 264 -22.90 -9.49 -21.70
N PRO A 265 -23.94 -8.94 -22.33
CA PRO A 265 -24.08 -9.02 -23.78
C PRO A 265 -23.12 -7.99 -24.40
N PHE A 266 -22.02 -8.46 -24.97
CA PHE A 266 -21.19 -7.65 -25.87
C PHE A 266 -21.91 -7.40 -27.19
#